data_AF-A0A7K0YYK1-F1
#
_entry.id   AF-A0A7K0YYK1-F1
#
_cell.length_a   1.000
_cell.length_b   1.000
_cell.length_c   1.000
_cell.angle_alpha   90.00
_cell.angle_beta   90.00
_cell.angle_gamma   90.00
#
_symmetry.space_group_name_H-M   'P 1'
#
loop_
_entity.id
_entity.type
_entity.pdbx_description
1 polymer ?
#
loop_
_entity_poly.entity_id
_entity_poly.type
_entity_poly.pdbx_seq_one_letter_code
_entity_poly.pdbx_strand_id
1 'polypeptide(L)'
;GIPFFLDACRFAENAWFIREREVGQGHRDVVDIIREIAGLADGMTMSAKKDPMGNIGGWLALNDDDLAGICRNLLILTEGFPTYGGLAGRDLEALAVGLTEAVSHDYLRYRIQSTAYLGNALSKMGIPVVLPIGGHAVYLDAKALLPHIPALQYPGQALAVELYKVGGIRGCEIGTVMFGRKPDGSEVPAAMELVRLAIPRRTYTQSHIDYVIEVCAEVLKRAPKLGGYKITQEPPALRHFTAEFAPL
;
A
#
# COMPACT_ATOMS: atom_id res chain seq x y z
N GLY A 1 -15.39 -27.05 -6.63
CA GLY A 1 -14.62 -26.14 -7.50
C GLY A 1 -13.30 -25.82 -6.84
N ILE A 2 -12.49 -24.93 -7.43
CA ILE A 2 -11.30 -24.36 -6.77
C ILE A 2 -11.80 -23.17 -5.93
N PRO A 3 -11.47 -23.06 -4.63
CA PRO A 3 -11.96 -21.97 -3.80
C PRO A 3 -11.31 -20.63 -4.18
N PHE A 4 -12.09 -19.56 -4.15
CA PHE A 4 -11.67 -18.20 -4.46
C PHE A 4 -11.84 -17.28 -3.25
N PHE A 5 -10.72 -16.78 -2.72
CA PHE A 5 -10.69 -15.87 -1.56
C PHE A 5 -10.17 -14.49 -1.95
N LEU A 6 -10.85 -13.45 -1.47
CA LEU A 6 -10.40 -12.07 -1.66
C LEU A 6 -9.39 -11.66 -0.58
N ASP A 7 -8.31 -10.97 -0.98
CA ASP A 7 -7.64 -10.01 -0.09
C ASP A 7 -8.41 -8.68 -0.19
N ALA A 8 -9.22 -8.43 0.82
CA ALA A 8 -10.17 -7.32 0.82
C ALA A 8 -9.60 -6.03 1.41
N CYS A 9 -8.29 -5.94 1.70
CA CYS A 9 -7.69 -4.78 2.40
C CYS A 9 -8.09 -3.40 1.82
N ARG A 10 -8.32 -3.30 0.50
CA ARG A 10 -8.68 -2.04 -0.17
C ARG A 10 -9.93 -2.18 -1.06
N PHE A 11 -10.96 -2.85 -0.53
CA PHE A 11 -12.20 -3.15 -1.24
C PHE A 11 -13.00 -1.91 -1.72
N ALA A 12 -13.06 -0.85 -0.91
CA ALA A 12 -13.85 0.35 -1.21
C ALA A 12 -13.14 1.23 -2.25
N GLU A 13 -11.81 1.35 -2.17
CA GLU A 13 -11.02 2.00 -3.22
C GLU A 13 -11.16 1.28 -4.58
N ASN A 14 -11.15 -0.05 -4.57
CA ASN A 14 -11.36 -0.85 -5.78
C ASN A 14 -12.75 -0.64 -6.38
N ALA A 15 -13.79 -0.71 -5.55
CA ALA A 15 -15.17 -0.50 -5.98
C ALA A 15 -15.40 0.94 -6.50
N TRP A 16 -14.72 1.94 -5.94
CA TRP A 16 -14.73 3.30 -6.47
C TRP A 16 -14.15 3.36 -7.89
N PHE A 17 -13.04 2.68 -8.16
CA PHE A 17 -12.50 2.64 -9.53
C PHE A 17 -13.41 1.93 -10.51
N ILE A 18 -14.08 0.85 -10.11
CA ILE A 18 -15.10 0.19 -10.94
C ILE A 18 -16.21 1.18 -11.27
N ARG A 19 -16.77 1.86 -10.26
CA ARG A 19 -17.80 2.89 -10.47
C ARG A 19 -17.38 3.96 -11.48
N GLU A 20 -16.17 4.50 -11.32
CA GLU A 20 -15.71 5.64 -12.13
C GLU A 20 -15.20 5.25 -13.53
N ARG A 21 -14.70 4.03 -13.71
CA ARG A 21 -13.96 3.64 -14.93
C ARG A 21 -14.61 2.55 -15.74
N GLU A 22 -15.48 1.73 -15.14
CA GLU A 22 -16.17 0.67 -15.86
C GLU A 22 -17.47 1.19 -16.48
N VAL A 23 -17.62 0.97 -17.79
CA VAL A 23 -18.77 1.46 -18.56
C VAL A 23 -20.06 0.90 -17.98
N GLY A 24 -20.99 1.79 -17.65
CA GLY A 24 -22.30 1.44 -17.09
C GLY A 24 -22.38 1.45 -15.56
N GLN A 25 -21.26 1.51 -14.83
CA GLN A 25 -21.26 1.44 -13.36
C GLN A 25 -21.45 2.80 -12.65
N GLY A 26 -21.25 3.92 -13.36
CA GLY A 26 -21.15 5.27 -12.75
C GLY A 26 -22.38 5.79 -12.00
N HIS A 27 -23.54 5.15 -12.12
CA HIS A 27 -24.76 5.51 -11.40
C HIS A 27 -24.98 4.70 -10.11
N ARG A 28 -24.20 3.63 -9.89
CA ARG A 28 -24.39 2.72 -8.77
C ARG A 28 -23.81 3.26 -7.47
N ASP A 29 -24.35 2.76 -6.37
CA ASP A 29 -23.73 2.89 -5.07
C ASP A 29 -22.54 1.95 -4.93
N VAL A 30 -21.45 2.47 -4.33
CA VAL A 30 -20.22 1.72 -4.10
C VAL A 30 -20.48 0.45 -3.29
N VAL A 31 -21.42 0.51 -2.33
CA VAL A 31 -21.81 -0.64 -1.51
C VAL A 31 -22.35 -1.80 -2.36
N ASP A 32 -23.12 -1.51 -3.41
CA ASP A 32 -23.69 -2.56 -4.26
C ASP A 32 -22.62 -3.22 -5.13
N ILE A 33 -21.65 -2.44 -5.62
CA ILE A 33 -20.48 -2.97 -6.33
C ILE A 33 -19.66 -3.88 -5.39
N ILE A 34 -19.44 -3.46 -4.14
CA ILE A 34 -18.73 -4.28 -3.13
C ILE A 34 -19.47 -5.59 -2.87
N ARG A 35 -20.79 -5.55 -2.69
CA ARG A 35 -21.62 -6.75 -2.46
C ARG A 35 -21.53 -7.71 -3.63
N GLU A 36 -21.56 -7.20 -4.86
CA GLU A 36 -21.42 -8.03 -6.05
C GLU A 36 -20.05 -8.71 -6.11
N ILE A 37 -18.96 -7.97 -5.89
CA ILE A 37 -17.61 -8.54 -5.85
C ILE A 37 -17.49 -9.61 -4.76
N ALA A 38 -17.99 -9.32 -3.54
CA ALA A 38 -17.94 -10.26 -2.43
C ALA A 38 -18.79 -11.51 -2.70
N GLY A 39 -19.92 -11.38 -3.40
CA GLY A 39 -20.80 -12.49 -3.78
C GLY A 39 -20.19 -13.44 -4.82
N LEU A 40 -19.11 -13.04 -5.48
CA LEU A 40 -18.36 -13.89 -6.42
C LEU A 40 -17.28 -14.75 -5.73
N ALA A 41 -17.06 -14.57 -4.42
CA ALA A 41 -15.99 -15.22 -3.66
C ALA A 41 -16.53 -16.16 -2.57
N ASP A 42 -15.71 -17.15 -2.21
CA ASP A 42 -16.00 -18.13 -1.15
C ASP A 42 -15.66 -17.59 0.26
N GLY A 43 -14.94 -16.47 0.31
CA GLY A 43 -14.59 -15.77 1.54
C GLY A 43 -13.59 -14.64 1.31
N MET A 44 -13.09 -14.07 2.40
CA MET A 44 -12.08 -13.02 2.34
C MET A 44 -11.20 -12.96 3.58
N THR A 45 -9.96 -12.52 3.37
CA THR A 45 -9.11 -11.99 4.42
C THR A 45 -9.17 -10.46 4.40
N MET A 46 -9.24 -9.85 5.57
CA MET A 46 -9.29 -8.41 5.71
C MET A 46 -8.28 -7.93 6.73
N SER A 47 -7.52 -6.92 6.36
CA SER A 47 -6.87 -6.07 7.33
C SER A 47 -7.59 -4.74 7.43
N ALA A 48 -8.20 -4.52 8.59
CA ALA A 48 -9.00 -3.36 8.88
C ALA A 48 -8.18 -2.07 9.02
N LYS A 49 -6.86 -2.20 9.04
CA LYS A 49 -5.86 -1.11 9.06
C LYS A 49 -5.80 -0.28 7.76
N LYS A 50 -6.71 -0.55 6.82
CA LYS A 50 -6.72 0.04 5.48
C LYS A 50 -8.06 0.73 5.23
N ASP A 51 -8.92 0.21 4.36
CA ASP A 51 -10.20 0.86 4.03
C ASP A 51 -11.11 1.05 5.24
N PRO A 52 -11.25 0.09 6.16
CA PRO A 52 -12.06 0.27 7.36
C PRO A 52 -11.51 1.33 8.35
N MET A 53 -10.41 2.01 8.03
CA MET A 53 -9.83 3.12 8.79
C MET A 53 -9.45 2.82 10.24
N GLY A 54 -9.31 1.54 10.60
CA GLY A 54 -8.81 1.14 11.91
C GLY A 54 -7.32 1.42 12.08
N ASN A 55 -6.88 1.68 13.31
CA ASN A 55 -5.45 1.70 13.63
C ASN A 55 -4.88 0.28 13.82
N ILE A 56 -5.74 -0.68 14.16
CA ILE A 56 -5.46 -2.10 14.31
C ILE A 56 -6.64 -2.92 13.75
N GLY A 57 -6.47 -4.24 13.68
CA GLY A 57 -7.56 -5.17 13.41
C GLY A 57 -7.63 -5.74 12.00
N GLY A 58 -8.44 -6.79 11.90
CA GLY A 58 -8.66 -7.61 10.73
C GLY A 58 -9.64 -8.71 11.04
N TRP A 59 -10.10 -9.42 10.01
CA TRP A 59 -11.00 -10.55 10.16
C TRP A 59 -10.90 -11.50 8.97
N LEU A 60 -11.43 -12.71 9.17
CA LEU A 60 -11.63 -13.73 8.16
C LEU A 60 -13.14 -13.93 8.01
N ALA A 61 -13.64 -13.85 6.78
CA ALA A 61 -15.04 -14.14 6.45
C ALA A 61 -15.09 -15.35 5.50
N LEU A 62 -16.00 -16.28 5.75
CA LEU A 62 -16.09 -17.56 5.04
C LEU A 62 -17.57 -17.89 4.81
N ASN A 63 -17.89 -18.46 3.64
CA ASN A 63 -19.22 -18.98 3.34
C ASN A 63 -19.41 -20.44 3.77
N ASP A 64 -18.31 -21.17 3.98
CA ASP A 64 -18.29 -22.59 4.37
C ASP A 64 -18.24 -22.73 5.90
N ASP A 65 -19.28 -23.33 6.48
CA ASP A 65 -19.43 -23.50 7.93
C ASP A 65 -18.42 -24.49 8.53
N ASP A 66 -18.03 -25.54 7.79
CA ASP A 66 -17.05 -26.53 8.25
C ASP A 66 -15.65 -25.90 8.31
N LEU A 67 -15.29 -25.16 7.26
CA LEU A 67 -14.05 -24.40 7.22
C LEU A 67 -14.04 -23.31 8.31
N ALA A 68 -15.16 -22.62 8.52
CA ALA A 68 -15.30 -21.66 9.61
C ALA A 68 -15.09 -22.31 10.99
N GLY A 69 -15.59 -23.53 11.19
CA GLY A 69 -15.34 -24.32 12.39
C GLY A 69 -13.84 -24.57 12.63
N ILE A 70 -13.12 -25.02 11.60
CA ILE A 70 -11.67 -25.25 11.67
C ILE A 70 -10.92 -23.95 11.98
N CYS A 71 -11.26 -22.86 11.30
CA CYS A 71 -10.61 -21.56 11.51
C CYS A 71 -10.89 -20.97 12.90
N ARG A 72 -12.10 -21.15 13.46
CA ARG A 72 -12.40 -20.73 14.85
C ARG A 72 -11.56 -21.49 15.87
N ASN A 73 -11.33 -22.79 15.67
CA ASN A 73 -10.46 -23.57 16.55
C ASN A 73 -9.02 -23.04 16.50
N LEU A 74 -8.49 -22.71 15.32
CA LEU A 74 -7.17 -22.11 15.19
C LEU A 74 -7.12 -20.71 15.82
N LEU A 75 -8.13 -19.87 15.59
CA LEU A 75 -8.24 -18.52 16.13
C LEU A 75 -8.13 -18.50 17.66
N ILE A 76 -8.77 -19.46 18.35
CA ILE A 76 -8.68 -19.61 19.81
C ILE A 76 -7.24 -19.84 20.27
N LEU A 77 -6.47 -20.62 19.50
CA LEU A 77 -5.10 -20.98 19.82
C LEU A 77 -4.10 -19.84 19.53
N THR A 78 -4.40 -18.96 18.57
CA THR A 78 -3.44 -17.97 18.06
C THR A 78 -3.76 -16.52 18.41
N GLU A 79 -5.03 -16.12 18.40
CA GLU A 79 -5.44 -14.70 18.51
C GLU A 79 -6.35 -14.42 19.72
N GLY A 80 -7.34 -15.29 19.97
CA GLY A 80 -8.32 -15.13 21.04
C GLY A 80 -9.68 -15.79 20.75
N PHE A 81 -10.67 -15.60 21.63
CA PHE A 81 -12.00 -16.21 21.47
C PHE A 81 -12.75 -15.65 20.23
N PRO A 82 -13.63 -16.44 19.56
CA PRO A 82 -14.25 -16.04 18.29
C PRO A 82 -15.06 -14.75 18.30
N THR A 83 -15.52 -14.27 19.46
CA THR A 83 -16.28 -13.02 19.55
C THR A 83 -15.41 -11.76 19.65
N TYR A 84 -14.08 -11.89 19.77
CA TYR A 84 -13.18 -10.74 19.80
C TYR A 84 -11.87 -10.92 19.04
N GLY A 85 -11.38 -12.15 18.84
CA GLY A 85 -10.27 -12.47 17.95
C GLY A 85 -9.00 -11.63 18.16
N GLY A 86 -8.62 -11.39 19.42
CA GLY A 86 -7.45 -10.57 19.78
C GLY A 86 -7.68 -9.05 19.78
N LEU A 87 -8.89 -8.57 19.52
CA LEU A 87 -9.24 -7.15 19.51
C LEU A 87 -9.97 -6.73 20.80
N ALA A 88 -9.70 -5.52 21.28
CA ALA A 88 -10.51 -4.96 22.34
C ALA A 88 -11.91 -4.59 21.79
N GLY A 89 -12.95 -4.64 22.63
CA GLY A 89 -14.32 -4.30 22.20
C GLY A 89 -14.43 -2.91 21.56
N ARG A 90 -13.68 -1.92 22.05
CA ARG A 90 -13.60 -0.57 21.46
C ARG A 90 -13.01 -0.56 20.04
N ASP A 91 -12.09 -1.48 19.73
CA ASP A 91 -11.49 -1.57 18.41
C ASP A 91 -12.52 -2.16 17.44
N LEU A 92 -13.28 -3.19 17.85
CA LEU A 92 -14.39 -3.74 17.06
C LEU A 92 -15.44 -2.67 16.72
N GLU A 93 -15.82 -1.85 17.71
CA GLU A 93 -16.74 -0.74 17.51
C GLU A 93 -16.20 0.31 16.52
N ALA A 94 -14.94 0.71 16.69
CA ALA A 94 -14.29 1.65 15.77
C ALA A 94 -14.24 1.11 14.33
N LEU A 95 -14.01 -0.20 14.15
CA LEU A 95 -14.04 -0.83 12.84
C LEU A 95 -15.45 -0.87 12.23
N ALA A 96 -16.49 -1.09 13.03
CA ALA A 96 -17.88 -1.07 12.56
C ALA A 96 -18.27 0.33 12.04
N VAL A 97 -17.88 1.38 12.77
CA VAL A 97 -18.05 2.77 12.32
C VAL A 97 -17.23 3.03 11.05
N GLY A 98 -15.95 2.65 11.05
CA GLY A 98 -15.05 2.86 9.93
C GLY A 98 -15.49 2.18 8.62
N LEU A 99 -16.13 1.01 8.70
CA LEU A 99 -16.74 0.34 7.55
C LEU A 99 -17.87 1.15 6.90
N THR A 100 -18.70 1.80 7.73
CA THR A 100 -19.79 2.67 7.25
C THR A 100 -19.22 3.94 6.60
N GLU A 101 -18.17 4.52 7.18
CA GLU A 101 -17.52 5.71 6.64
C GLU A 101 -16.75 5.42 5.34
N ALA A 102 -16.12 4.25 5.24
CA ALA A 102 -15.24 3.87 4.13
C ALA A 102 -15.93 3.80 2.77
N VAL A 103 -17.25 3.56 2.76
CA VAL A 103 -18.07 3.42 1.55
C VAL A 103 -18.76 4.72 1.14
N SER A 104 -18.58 5.81 1.90
CA SER A 104 -19.11 7.12 1.53
C SER A 104 -18.50 7.60 0.22
N HIS A 105 -19.34 8.01 -0.74
CA HIS A 105 -18.89 8.49 -2.05
C HIS A 105 -18.09 9.79 -1.93
N ASP A 106 -18.49 10.70 -1.04
CA ASP A 106 -17.77 11.96 -0.84
C ASP A 106 -16.37 11.69 -0.24
N TYR A 107 -16.30 10.76 0.71
CA TYR A 107 -15.03 10.32 1.25
C TYR A 107 -14.14 9.67 0.19
N LEU A 108 -14.66 8.72 -0.59
CA LEU A 108 -13.89 8.02 -1.63
C LEU A 108 -13.44 8.97 -2.74
N ARG A 109 -14.30 9.90 -3.18
CA ARG A 109 -13.93 10.96 -4.13
C ARG A 109 -12.76 11.78 -3.59
N TYR A 110 -12.87 12.29 -2.36
CA TYR A 110 -11.80 13.04 -1.71
C TYR A 110 -10.50 12.22 -1.63
N ARG A 111 -10.60 10.98 -1.16
CA ARG A 111 -9.47 10.07 -0.93
C ARG A 111 -8.69 9.80 -2.20
N ILE A 112 -9.39 9.47 -3.28
CA ILE A 112 -8.80 9.06 -4.56
C ILE A 112 -8.28 10.29 -5.30
N GLN A 113 -8.97 11.43 -5.19
CA GLN A 113 -8.48 12.68 -5.75
C GLN A 113 -7.20 13.16 -5.04
N SER A 114 -7.07 12.91 -3.74
CA SER A 114 -5.88 13.29 -2.96
C SER A 114 -4.62 12.56 -3.44
N THR A 115 -4.68 11.26 -3.73
CA THR A 115 -3.54 10.53 -4.31
C THR A 115 -3.27 10.96 -5.74
N ALA A 116 -4.32 11.11 -6.55
CA ALA A 116 -4.21 11.58 -7.93
C ALA A 116 -3.58 12.97 -8.02
N TYR A 117 -3.89 13.89 -7.10
CA TYR A 117 -3.33 15.24 -7.05
C TYR A 117 -1.80 15.20 -6.94
N LEU A 118 -1.26 14.44 -5.98
CA LEU A 118 0.19 14.24 -5.84
C LEU A 118 0.77 13.64 -7.12
N GLY A 119 0.25 12.49 -7.57
CA GLY A 119 0.85 11.75 -8.67
C GLY A 119 0.82 12.49 -10.00
N ASN A 120 -0.27 13.21 -10.28
CA ASN A 120 -0.39 14.04 -11.48
C ASN A 120 0.55 15.24 -11.45
N ALA A 121 0.75 15.87 -10.28
CA ALA A 121 1.71 16.96 -10.15
C ALA A 121 3.14 16.49 -10.42
N LEU A 122 3.55 15.37 -9.80
CA LEU A 122 4.87 14.79 -10.01
C LEU A 122 5.10 14.36 -11.48
N SER A 123 4.11 13.71 -12.09
CA SER A 123 4.18 13.31 -13.49
C SER A 123 4.33 14.51 -14.44
N LYS A 124 3.57 15.60 -14.21
CA LYS A 124 3.68 16.84 -15.01
C LYS A 124 5.05 17.51 -14.89
N MET A 125 5.74 17.33 -13.75
CA MET A 125 7.10 17.84 -13.54
C MET A 125 8.18 16.95 -14.18
N GLY A 126 7.80 15.83 -14.81
CA GLY A 126 8.73 14.89 -15.42
C GLY A 126 9.33 13.88 -14.44
N ILE A 127 8.80 13.75 -13.22
CA ILE A 127 9.19 12.69 -12.29
C ILE A 127 8.51 11.39 -12.73
N PRO A 128 9.27 10.31 -13.01
CA PRO A 128 8.70 9.02 -13.38
C PRO A 128 7.85 8.44 -12.24
N VAL A 129 6.58 8.21 -12.52
CA VAL A 129 5.64 7.58 -11.58
C VAL A 129 4.83 6.50 -12.29
N VAL A 130 4.38 5.50 -11.54
CA VAL A 130 3.45 4.49 -12.06
C VAL A 130 2.10 5.13 -12.37
N LEU A 131 1.61 4.93 -13.59
CA LEU A 131 0.33 5.44 -14.09
C LEU A 131 -0.60 4.29 -14.51
N PRO A 132 -1.94 4.43 -14.36
CA PRO A 132 -2.62 5.52 -13.66
C PRO A 132 -2.38 5.49 -12.15
N ILE A 133 -2.54 6.64 -11.48
CA ILE A 133 -2.35 6.72 -10.03
C ILE A 133 -3.35 5.83 -9.31
N GLY A 134 -2.82 5.02 -8.39
CA GLY A 134 -3.60 4.06 -7.62
C GLY A 134 -4.38 4.72 -6.48
N GLY A 135 -5.20 3.90 -5.81
CA GLY A 135 -6.07 4.37 -4.75
C GLY A 135 -5.31 4.94 -3.56
N HIS A 136 -4.19 4.35 -3.16
CA HIS A 136 -3.58 4.60 -1.84
C HIS A 136 -2.18 5.19 -1.80
N ALA A 137 -1.50 5.26 -2.93
CA ALA A 137 -0.12 5.69 -2.97
C ALA A 137 0.26 6.17 -4.36
N VAL A 138 1.32 6.97 -4.40
CA VAL A 138 2.07 7.26 -5.61
C VAL A 138 3.37 6.46 -5.56
N TYR A 139 3.71 5.80 -6.65
CA TYR A 139 4.93 5.01 -6.76
C TYR A 139 5.89 5.72 -7.71
N LEU A 140 7.01 6.22 -7.18
CA LEU A 140 8.08 6.80 -7.97
C LEU A 140 8.90 5.66 -8.59
N ASP A 141 9.19 5.73 -9.89
CA ASP A 141 10.10 4.80 -10.53
C ASP A 141 11.55 5.28 -10.34
N ALA A 142 12.21 4.71 -9.34
CA ALA A 142 13.56 5.08 -8.96
C ALA A 142 14.60 4.63 -10.00
N LYS A 143 14.34 3.53 -10.72
CA LYS A 143 15.22 3.06 -11.80
C LYS A 143 15.21 4.04 -12.98
N ALA A 144 14.03 4.53 -13.34
CA ALA A 144 13.89 5.56 -14.38
C ALA A 144 14.48 6.90 -13.94
N LEU A 145 14.31 7.28 -12.67
CA LEU A 145 14.81 8.55 -12.13
C LEU A 145 16.33 8.55 -11.89
N LEU A 146 16.92 7.40 -11.55
CA LEU A 146 18.34 7.24 -11.21
C LEU A 146 19.02 6.16 -12.09
N PRO A 147 19.04 6.32 -13.42
CA PRO A 147 19.48 5.28 -14.35
C PRO A 147 20.97 4.93 -14.22
N HIS A 148 21.77 5.81 -13.61
CA HIS A 148 23.19 5.60 -13.36
C HIS A 148 23.46 4.74 -12.12
N ILE A 149 22.45 4.41 -11.31
CA ILE A 149 22.56 3.51 -10.15
C ILE A 149 22.01 2.13 -10.56
N PRO A 150 22.86 1.11 -10.73
CA PRO A 150 22.41 -0.25 -11.00
C PRO A 150 21.45 -0.76 -9.92
N ALA A 151 20.49 -1.63 -10.28
CA ALA A 151 19.48 -2.14 -9.34
C ALA A 151 20.06 -2.82 -8.09
N LEU A 152 21.19 -3.54 -8.23
CA LEU A 152 21.93 -4.16 -7.11
C LEU A 152 22.73 -3.16 -6.26
N GLN A 153 22.64 -1.86 -6.57
CA GLN A 153 23.09 -0.75 -5.76
C GLN A 153 21.90 0.07 -5.21
N TYR A 154 20.70 -0.51 -5.26
CA TYR A 154 19.47 -0.08 -4.58
C TYR A 154 19.05 1.38 -4.87
N PRO A 155 18.71 1.73 -6.12
CA PRO A 155 18.26 3.08 -6.47
C PRO A 155 16.99 3.49 -5.70
N GLY A 156 16.08 2.55 -5.40
CA GLY A 156 14.91 2.80 -4.56
C GLY A 156 15.30 3.25 -3.14
N GLN A 157 16.30 2.62 -2.55
CA GLN A 157 16.81 3.00 -1.23
C GLN A 157 17.51 4.37 -1.27
N ALA A 158 18.32 4.63 -2.31
CA ALA A 158 18.97 5.93 -2.50
C ALA A 158 17.94 7.06 -2.59
N LEU A 159 16.88 6.86 -3.37
CA LEU A 159 15.79 7.83 -3.52
C LEU A 159 15.02 8.04 -2.20
N ALA A 160 14.68 6.96 -1.49
CA ALA A 160 13.98 7.05 -0.21
C ALA A 160 14.80 7.80 0.85
N VAL A 161 16.12 7.58 0.90
CA VAL A 161 17.03 8.29 1.81
C VAL A 161 17.13 9.77 1.43
N GLU A 162 17.23 10.11 0.14
CA GLU A 162 17.33 11.52 -0.25
C GLU A 162 16.02 12.29 0.00
N LEU A 163 14.85 11.68 -0.21
CA LEU A 163 13.55 12.27 0.19
C LEU A 163 13.51 12.61 1.68
N TYR A 164 14.03 11.72 2.53
CA TYR A 164 14.12 11.95 3.96
C TYR A 164 15.13 13.05 4.31
N LYS A 165 16.31 13.04 3.69
CA LYS A 165 17.35 14.05 3.95
C LYS A 165 16.95 15.46 3.51
N VAL A 166 16.25 15.58 2.39
CA VAL A 166 15.87 16.88 1.81
C VAL A 166 14.66 17.47 2.52
N GLY A 167 13.64 16.66 2.83
CA GLY A 167 12.36 17.18 3.32
C GLY A 167 11.73 16.40 4.47
N GLY A 168 12.45 15.46 5.10
CA GLY A 168 11.90 14.61 6.15
C GLY A 168 10.80 13.66 5.66
N ILE A 169 10.64 13.48 4.34
CA ILE A 169 9.58 12.65 3.76
C ILE A 169 10.05 11.20 3.74
N ARG A 170 9.38 10.36 4.53
CA ARG A 170 9.66 8.92 4.58
C ARG A 170 8.85 8.16 3.54
N GLY A 171 9.51 7.73 2.47
CA GLY A 171 9.00 6.74 1.52
C GLY A 171 9.29 5.31 1.95
N CYS A 172 8.76 4.34 1.20
CA CYS A 172 9.06 2.92 1.38
C CYS A 172 9.59 2.37 0.06
N GLU A 173 10.79 1.81 0.06
CA GLU A 173 11.33 1.07 -1.09
C GLU A 173 10.47 -0.17 -1.35
N ILE A 174 10.12 -0.40 -2.62
CA ILE A 174 9.44 -1.58 -3.14
C ILE A 174 10.23 -1.99 -4.39
N GLY A 175 11.33 -2.70 -4.18
CA GLY A 175 12.24 -3.08 -5.25
C GLY A 175 13.15 -4.23 -4.84
N THR A 176 14.40 -4.20 -5.30
CA THR A 176 15.35 -5.29 -5.07
C THR A 176 15.60 -5.51 -3.58
N VAL A 177 15.60 -4.47 -2.74
CA VAL A 177 15.79 -4.63 -1.29
C VAL A 177 14.64 -5.45 -0.70
N MET A 178 13.40 -5.06 -1.01
CA MET A 178 12.18 -5.75 -0.54
C MET A 178 12.11 -7.21 -0.95
N PHE A 179 12.36 -7.51 -2.22
CA PHE A 179 12.21 -8.88 -2.73
C PHE A 179 13.29 -9.84 -2.28
N GLY A 180 14.42 -9.31 -1.79
CA GLY A 180 15.41 -10.13 -1.10
C GLY A 180 16.14 -11.12 -2.00
N ARG A 181 16.83 -12.04 -1.34
CA ARG A 181 17.51 -13.16 -1.98
C ARG A 181 16.52 -14.26 -2.37
N LYS A 182 16.86 -15.00 -3.41
CA LYS A 182 16.21 -16.25 -3.77
C LYS A 182 16.59 -17.35 -2.75
N PRO A 183 15.85 -18.48 -2.72
CA PRO A 183 16.17 -19.59 -1.82
C PRO A 183 17.58 -20.16 -1.98
N ASP A 184 18.20 -20.00 -3.16
CA ASP A 184 19.59 -20.41 -3.43
C ASP A 184 20.65 -19.39 -2.95
N GLY A 185 20.22 -18.29 -2.32
CA GLY A 185 21.07 -17.21 -1.81
C GLY A 185 21.45 -16.16 -2.85
N SER A 186 21.11 -16.37 -4.13
CA SER A 186 21.34 -15.39 -5.19
C SER A 186 20.45 -14.16 -5.02
N GLU A 187 20.93 -13.03 -5.52
CA GLU A 187 20.17 -11.79 -5.57
C GLU A 187 20.02 -11.33 -7.01
N VAL A 188 18.78 -11.06 -7.42
CA VAL A 188 18.46 -10.66 -8.78
C VAL A 188 17.71 -9.33 -8.75
N PRO A 189 17.98 -8.42 -9.70
CA PRO A 189 17.23 -7.19 -9.84
C PRO A 189 15.71 -7.44 -9.89
N ALA A 190 14.96 -6.63 -9.16
CA ALA A 190 13.52 -6.57 -9.29
C ALA A 190 13.11 -6.10 -10.68
N ALA A 191 11.90 -6.47 -11.11
CA ALA A 191 11.33 -5.97 -12.36
C ALA A 191 11.17 -4.44 -12.36
N MET A 192 10.86 -3.86 -11.19
CA MET A 192 10.75 -2.42 -10.95
C MET A 192 11.48 -2.04 -9.66
N GLU A 193 12.06 -0.84 -9.63
CA GLU A 193 12.63 -0.24 -8.43
C GLU A 193 11.77 0.95 -8.02
N LEU A 194 10.84 0.74 -7.11
CA LEU A 194 9.85 1.75 -6.77
C LEU A 194 10.10 2.35 -5.38
N VAL A 195 9.75 3.63 -5.22
CA VAL A 195 9.55 4.24 -3.89
C VAL A 195 8.08 4.60 -3.74
N ARG A 196 7.42 3.95 -2.78
CA ARG A 196 6.01 4.16 -2.49
C ARG A 196 5.85 5.32 -1.51
N LEU A 197 5.19 6.38 -1.97
CA LEU A 197 4.62 7.45 -1.15
C LEU A 197 3.18 7.07 -0.77
N ALA A 198 3.05 6.31 0.33
CA ALA A 198 1.75 5.88 0.82
C ALA A 198 1.05 7.02 1.57
N ILE A 199 -0.24 7.23 1.30
CA ILE A 199 -1.04 8.31 1.90
C ILE A 199 -2.04 7.73 2.89
N PRO A 200 -1.82 7.92 4.22
CA PRO A 200 -2.79 7.61 5.26
C PRO A 200 -4.12 8.35 5.05
N ARG A 201 -5.22 7.67 5.39
CA ARG A 201 -6.59 8.17 5.19
C ARG A 201 -6.88 9.29 6.20
N ARG A 202 -7.38 10.44 5.74
CA ARG A 202 -7.81 11.59 6.55
C ARG A 202 -6.74 12.16 7.50
N THR A 203 -5.46 11.98 7.18
CA THR A 203 -4.34 12.46 8.02
C THR A 203 -3.71 13.73 7.47
N TYR A 204 -3.50 13.80 6.16
CA TYR A 204 -2.80 14.89 5.49
C TYR A 204 -3.77 15.79 4.71
N THR A 205 -3.41 17.06 4.60
CA THR A 205 -4.12 18.10 3.86
C THR A 205 -3.46 18.36 2.52
N GLN A 206 -4.09 19.17 1.66
CA GLN A 206 -3.48 19.59 0.39
C GLN A 206 -2.11 20.27 0.60
N SER A 207 -1.95 21.14 1.60
CA SER A 207 -0.67 21.81 1.88
C SER A 207 0.46 20.84 2.25
N HIS A 208 0.16 19.72 2.92
CA HIS A 208 1.14 18.66 3.16
C HIS A 208 1.54 17.97 1.85
N ILE A 209 0.60 17.81 0.93
CA ILE A 209 0.88 17.25 -0.40
C ILE A 209 1.70 18.23 -1.25
N ASP A 210 1.39 19.52 -1.20
CA ASP A 210 2.17 20.57 -1.87
C ASP A 210 3.63 20.57 -1.36
N TYR A 211 3.82 20.44 -0.05
CA TYR A 211 5.16 20.28 0.53
C TYR A 211 5.90 19.05 -0.01
N VAL A 212 5.22 17.89 -0.13
CA VAL A 212 5.82 16.69 -0.73
C VAL A 212 6.20 16.94 -2.20
N ILE A 213 5.37 17.65 -2.96
CA ILE A 213 5.66 18.00 -4.36
C ILE A 213 6.92 18.88 -4.45
N GLU A 214 7.05 19.89 -3.59
CA GLU A 214 8.23 20.75 -3.52
C GLU A 214 9.50 19.96 -3.17
N VAL A 215 9.42 19.08 -2.18
CA VAL A 215 10.54 18.19 -1.80
C VAL A 215 10.95 17.30 -2.97
N CYS A 216 9.98 16.69 -3.67
CA CYS A 216 10.26 15.90 -4.86
C CYS A 216 10.90 16.73 -5.98
N ALA A 217 10.51 18.00 -6.15
CA ALA A 217 11.16 18.92 -7.09
C ALA A 217 12.64 19.13 -6.77
N GLU A 218 12.98 19.31 -5.49
CA GLU A 218 14.35 19.48 -5.03
C GLU A 218 15.17 18.19 -5.17
N VAL A 219 14.57 17.03 -4.89
CA VAL A 219 15.21 15.72 -5.11
C VAL A 219 15.49 15.49 -6.59
N LEU A 220 14.57 15.86 -7.49
CA LEU A 220 14.77 15.75 -8.95
C LEU A 220 16.03 16.51 -9.42
N LYS A 221 16.27 17.72 -8.89
CA LYS A 221 17.48 18.51 -9.21
C LYS A 221 18.77 17.83 -8.72
N ARG A 222 18.67 17.02 -7.67
CA ARG A 222 19.80 16.31 -7.03
C ARG A 222 20.03 14.91 -7.58
N ALA A 223 19.03 14.33 -8.25
CA ALA A 223 19.03 12.96 -8.77
C ALA A 223 20.34 12.57 -9.50
N PRO A 224 20.92 13.38 -10.40
CA PRO A 224 22.17 13.02 -11.09
C PRO A 224 23.40 12.86 -10.18
N LYS A 225 23.34 13.36 -8.95
CA LYS A 225 24.44 13.33 -7.97
C LYS A 225 24.29 12.22 -6.93
N LEU A 226 23.17 11.49 -6.94
CA LEU A 226 22.94 10.43 -5.97
C LEU A 226 23.81 9.21 -6.29
N GLY A 227 24.38 8.61 -5.25
CA GLY A 227 25.09 7.34 -5.33
C GLY A 227 24.23 6.17 -4.86
N GLY A 228 24.63 4.96 -5.25
CA GLY A 228 24.01 3.74 -4.76
C GLY A 228 24.36 3.41 -3.31
N TYR A 229 23.75 2.35 -2.81
CA TYR A 229 23.96 1.83 -1.46
C TYR A 229 24.40 0.36 -1.51
N LYS A 230 25.03 -0.09 -0.43
CA LYS A 230 25.25 -1.51 -0.12
C LYS A 230 24.62 -1.86 1.23
N ILE A 231 24.20 -3.11 1.38
CA ILE A 231 23.76 -3.65 2.66
C ILE A 231 25.01 -3.94 3.51
N THR A 232 25.04 -3.47 4.76
CA THR A 232 26.11 -3.73 5.73
C THR A 232 25.72 -4.80 6.74
N GLN A 233 24.43 -4.89 7.08
CA GLN A 233 23.88 -5.96 7.90
C GLN A 233 22.54 -6.41 7.31
N GLU A 234 22.35 -7.73 7.20
CA GLU A 234 21.18 -8.34 6.55
C GLU A 234 20.57 -9.40 7.50
N PRO A 235 19.27 -9.31 7.86
CA PRO A 235 18.59 -10.39 8.60
C PRO A 235 18.28 -11.57 7.65
N PRO A 236 18.04 -12.78 8.18
CA PRO A 236 17.81 -13.98 7.37
C PRO A 236 16.50 -13.96 6.56
N ALA A 237 15.51 -13.17 6.99
CA ALA A 237 14.22 -13.04 6.32
C ALA A 237 13.73 -11.59 6.39
N LEU A 238 12.93 -11.20 5.39
CA LEU A 238 12.24 -9.89 5.32
C LEU A 238 13.19 -8.69 5.53
N ARG A 239 14.36 -8.73 4.87
CA ARG A 239 15.45 -7.77 5.08
C ARG A 239 15.09 -6.30 4.96
N HIS A 240 14.09 -5.94 4.18
CA HIS A 240 13.64 -4.57 4.02
C HIS A 240 13.12 -3.90 5.30
N PHE A 241 12.83 -4.66 6.36
CA PHE A 241 12.45 -4.08 7.65
C PHE A 241 13.63 -3.62 8.50
N THR A 242 14.74 -4.36 8.50
CA THR A 242 15.80 -4.19 9.50
C THR A 242 17.21 -4.25 8.94
N ALA A 243 17.40 -4.33 7.63
CA ALA A 243 18.72 -4.22 7.03
C ALA A 243 19.35 -2.84 7.28
N GLU A 244 20.66 -2.85 7.46
CA GLU A 244 21.47 -1.63 7.54
C GLU A 244 22.19 -1.38 6.22
N PHE A 245 22.41 -0.11 5.88
CA PHE A 245 23.00 0.28 4.61
C PHE A 245 24.11 1.31 4.80
N ALA A 246 25.05 1.31 3.87
CA ALA A 246 26.03 2.38 3.71
C ALA A 246 26.05 2.88 2.25
N PRO A 247 26.31 4.17 2.01
CA PRO A 247 26.59 4.67 0.66
C PRO A 247 27.78 3.93 0.03
N LEU A 248 27.75 3.80 -1.29
CA LEU A 248 28.89 3.31 -2.10
C LEU A 248 29.92 4.41 -2.37
#